data_AF-A0A0G1JXA3-F1
#
_entry.id   AF-A0A0G1JXA3-F1
#
_cell.length_a   1.000
_cell.length_b   1.000
_cell.length_c   1.000
_cell.angle_alpha   90.00
_cell.angle_beta   90.00
_cell.angle_gamma   90.00
#
_symmetry.space_group_name_H-M   'P 1'
#
loop_
_entity.id
_entity.type
_entity.pdbx_description
1 polymer ?
#
loop_
_entity_poly.entity_id
_entity_poly.type
_entity_poly.pdbx_seq_one_letter_code
_entity_poly.pdbx_strand_id
1 'polypeptide(L)'
;MSDLLNDQYKYFEKNRDILVKKYPNKHIIIKDSEVKGAYNTEKEAYDVAISQYSLGTFLIQQCLSEKKEDVAVFHTRAIFN
;
A
#
# COMPACT_ATOMS: atom_id res chain seq x y z
N MET A 1 -3.13 -20.91 5.64
CA MET A 1 -2.02 -20.67 4.70
C MET A 1 -2.33 -19.42 3.90
N SER A 2 -1.98 -18.24 4.44
CA SER A 2 -2.11 -16.94 3.75
C SER A 2 -1.14 -15.88 4.34
N ASP A 3 -0.10 -16.32 5.07
CA ASP A 3 0.63 -15.48 6.03
C ASP A 3 1.62 -14.48 5.40
N LEU A 4 1.92 -14.61 4.11
CA LEU A 4 2.87 -13.75 3.40
C LEU A 4 2.47 -12.26 3.43
N LEU A 5 1.17 -11.97 3.36
CA LEU A 5 0.70 -10.58 3.41
C LEU A 5 0.62 -10.07 4.85
N ASN A 6 0.36 -10.97 5.80
CA ASN A 6 0.26 -10.66 7.23
C ASN A 6 1.62 -10.24 7.80
N ASP A 7 2.70 -10.91 7.41
CA ASP A 7 4.05 -10.55 7.86
C ASP A 7 4.49 -9.17 7.32
N GLN A 8 4.23 -8.93 6.03
CA GLN A 8 4.48 -7.63 5.39
C GLN A 8 3.68 -6.50 6.04
N TYR A 9 2.41 -6.78 6.38
CA TYR A 9 1.57 -5.82 7.09
C TYR A 9 2.09 -5.52 8.50
N LYS A 10 2.50 -6.55 9.26
CA LYS A 10 3.12 -6.34 10.58
C LYS A 10 4.43 -5.57 10.49
N TYR A 11 5.26 -5.83 9.48
CA TYR A 11 6.47 -5.07 9.21
C TYR A 11 6.13 -3.60 8.93
N PHE A 12 5.13 -3.36 8.08
CA PHE A 12 4.64 -2.01 7.82
C PHE A 12 4.15 -1.34 9.09
N GLU A 13 3.29 -1.99 9.88
CA GLU A 13 2.69 -1.42 11.07
C GLU A 13 3.75 -1.01 12.11
N LYS A 14 4.73 -1.88 12.35
CA LYS A 14 5.85 -1.60 13.27
C LYS A 14 6.74 -0.46 12.78
N ASN A 15 6.96 -0.36 11.48
CA ASN A 15 7.84 0.65 10.88
C ASN A 15 7.08 1.87 10.36
N ARG A 16 5.75 1.92 10.50
CA ARG A 16 4.88 2.90 9.85
C ARG A 16 5.32 4.33 10.14
N ASP A 17 5.60 4.64 11.40
CA ASP A 17 6.02 5.99 11.81
C ASP A 17 7.32 6.43 11.12
N ILE A 18 8.28 5.50 11.00
CA ILE A 18 9.57 5.72 10.35
C ILE A 18 9.37 5.84 8.83
N LEU A 19 8.54 4.99 8.24
CA LEU A 19 8.26 4.95 6.81
C LEU A 19 7.49 6.19 6.35
N VAL A 20 6.52 6.66 7.13
CA VAL A 20 5.78 7.90 6.87
C VAL A 20 6.70 9.12 6.99
N LYS A 21 7.64 9.13 7.95
CA LYS A 21 8.66 10.18 8.04
C LYS A 21 9.68 10.14 6.90
N LYS A 22 10.08 8.95 6.46
CA LYS A 22 11.09 8.75 5.42
C LYS A 22 10.52 8.91 4.00
N TYR A 23 9.26 8.53 3.80
CA TYR A 23 8.54 8.55 2.54
C TYR A 23 7.16 9.22 2.70
N PRO A 24 7.12 10.52 3.05
CA PRO A 24 5.87 11.23 3.26
C PRO A 24 5.11 11.39 1.94
N ASN A 25 3.80 11.11 1.96
CA ASN A 25 2.91 11.16 0.80
C ASN A 25 3.34 10.26 -0.37
N LYS A 26 3.98 9.12 -0.07
CA LYS A 26 4.43 8.15 -1.08
C LYS A 26 3.76 6.79 -0.91
N HIS A 27 3.66 6.06 -2.01
CA HIS A 27 3.25 4.66 -2.09
C HIS A 27 4.49 3.79 -1.96
N ILE A 28 4.57 3.02 -0.88
CA ILE A 28 5.66 2.08 -0.69
C ILE A 28 5.24 0.68 -1.13
N ILE A 29 6.17 -0.02 -1.76
CA ILE A 29 6.04 -1.44 -2.09
C ILE A 29 6.80 -2.19 -1.02
N ILE A 30 6.08 -2.98 -0.22
CA ILE A 30 6.66 -3.93 0.71
C ILE A 30 6.59 -5.30 0.06
N LYS A 31 7.67 -6.06 0.16
CA LYS A 31 7.75 -7.45 -0.24
C LYS A 31 8.79 -8.15 0.63
N ASP A 32 8.47 -9.35 1.09
CA ASP A 32 9.40 -10.14 1.91
C ASP A 32 9.82 -9.40 3.20
N SER A 33 8.88 -8.63 3.78
CA SER A 33 9.11 -7.78 4.96
C SER A 33 10.20 -6.72 4.77
N GLU A 34 10.38 -6.23 3.54
CA GLU A 34 11.30 -5.16 3.19
C GLU A 34 10.65 -4.17 2.21
N VAL A 35 11.02 -2.87 2.32
CA VAL A 35 10.59 -1.85 1.36
C VAL A 35 11.42 -1.96 0.08
N LYS A 36 10.79 -2.38 -1.01
CA LYS A 36 11.41 -2.49 -2.33
C LYS A 36 11.44 -1.18 -3.10
N GLY A 37 10.52 -0.27 -2.81
CA GLY A 37 10.48 1.03 -3.46
C GLY A 37 9.44 1.97 -2.86
N ALA A 38 9.59 3.26 -3.15
CA ALA A 38 8.67 4.31 -2.72
C ALA A 38 8.41 5.27 -3.89
N TYR A 39 7.15 5.40 -4.30
CA TYR A 39 6.73 6.14 -5.49
C TYR A 39 5.71 7.22 -5.11
N ASN A 40 5.60 8.27 -5.92
CA ASN A 40 4.67 9.35 -5.62
C ASN A 40 3.22 8.97 -6.02
N THR A 41 3.04 8.24 -7.12
CA THR A 41 1.72 7.83 -7.60
C THR A 41 1.45 6.35 -7.37
N GLU A 42 0.19 6.00 -7.08
CA GLU A 42 -0.24 4.61 -6.95
C GLU A 42 0.02 3.84 -8.24
N LYS A 43 -0.29 4.48 -9.39
CA LYS A 43 -0.12 3.87 -10.70
C LYS A 43 1.32 3.48 -10.98
N GLU A 44 2.29 4.35 -10.67
CA GLU A 44 3.71 4.00 -10.82
C GLU A 44 4.13 2.88 -9.87
N ALA A 45 3.71 2.94 -8.60
CA ALA A 45 4.00 1.87 -7.65
C ALA A 45 3.43 0.52 -8.12
N TYR A 46 2.19 0.53 -8.63
CA TYR A 46 1.52 -0.65 -9.15
C TYR A 46 2.20 -1.19 -10.40
N ASP A 47 2.47 -0.34 -11.39
CA ASP A 47 3.10 -0.73 -12.66
C ASP A 47 4.49 -1.33 -12.44
N VAL A 48 5.30 -0.72 -11.57
CA VAL A 48 6.60 -1.27 -11.18
C VAL A 48 6.42 -2.56 -10.37
N ALA A 49 5.46 -2.61 -9.45
CA ALA A 49 5.22 -3.80 -8.64
C ALA A 49 4.83 -5.00 -9.49
N ILE A 50 3.92 -4.84 -10.47
CA ILE A 50 3.51 -5.93 -11.37
C ILE A 50 4.59 -6.28 -12.40
N SER A 51 5.45 -5.33 -12.75
CA SER A 51 6.56 -5.55 -13.70
C SER A 51 7.74 -6.27 -13.04
N GLN A 52 8.05 -5.95 -11.79
CA GLN A 52 9.13 -6.59 -11.04
C GLN A 52 8.69 -7.81 -10.22
N TYR A 53 7.44 -7.85 -9.75
CA TYR A 53 6.95 -8.84 -8.80
C TYR A 53 5.61 -9.44 -9.26
N SER A 54 5.35 -10.70 -8.89
CA SER A 54 4.07 -11.34 -9.22
C SER A 54 2.94 -10.80 -8.34
N LEU A 55 1.77 -10.58 -8.94
CA LEU A 55 0.53 -10.21 -8.26
C LEU A 55 0.23 -11.16 -7.10
N GLY A 56 -0.09 -10.60 -5.93
CA GLY A 56 -0.34 -11.36 -4.70
C GLY A 56 0.90 -11.66 -3.85
N THR A 57 2.11 -11.23 -4.26
CA THR A 57 3.34 -11.42 -3.48
C THR A 57 3.86 -10.16 -2.77
N PHE A 58 3.27 -8.99 -3.04
CA PHE A 58 3.69 -7.70 -2.51
C PHE A 58 2.52 -6.93 -1.89
N LEU A 59 2.82 -6.03 -0.96
CA LEU A 59 1.88 -5.10 -0.34
C LEU A 59 2.21 -3.68 -0.77
N ILE A 60 1.28 -3.01 -1.45
CA ILE A 60 1.39 -1.56 -1.72
C ILE A 60 0.63 -0.83 -0.63
N GLN A 61 1.31 0.09 0.05
CA GLN A 61 0.70 0.88 1.11
C GLN A 61 1.08 2.34 0.97
N GLN A 62 0.08 3.21 1.03
CA GLN A 62 0.30 4.65 0.98
C GLN A 62 0.69 5.19 2.38
N CYS A 63 1.82 5.87 2.44
CA CYS A 63 2.31 6.59 3.61
C CYS A 63 1.83 8.04 3.57
N LEU A 64 0.54 8.25 3.82
CA LEU A 64 0.00 9.60 3.94
C LEU A 64 0.33 10.18 5.33
N SER A 65 1.02 11.32 5.37
CA SER A 65 1.23 12.07 6.62
C SER A 65 -0.03 12.81 7.05
N GLU A 66 -0.88 13.17 6.10
CA GLU A 66 -2.18 13.75 6.37
C GLU A 66 -3.20 12.63 6.26
N LYS A 67 -4.06 12.46 7.28
CA LYS A 67 -5.29 11.69 7.10
C LYS A 67 -6.12 12.41 6.04
N LYS A 68 -5.81 12.22 4.76
CA LYS A 68 -6.80 12.44 3.72
C LYS A 68 -7.77 11.29 3.87
N GLU A 69 -8.77 11.56 4.69
CA GLU A 69 -10.08 10.94 4.69
C GLU A 69 -10.76 11.16 3.32
N ASP A 70 -10.08 10.88 2.21
CA ASP A 70 -10.75 10.46 0.98
C ASP A 70 -11.16 9.00 1.19
N VAL A 71 -11.96 8.79 2.25
CA VAL A 71 -12.92 7.71 2.26
C VAL A 71 -13.85 8.08 1.13
N ALA A 72 -13.53 7.61 -0.08
CA ALA A 72 -14.53 7.47 -1.11
C ALA A 72 -15.53 6.44 -0.57
N VAL A 73 -16.45 6.90 0.28
CA VAL A 73 -17.64 6.17 0.63
C VAL A 73 -18.41 6.11 -0.67
N PHE A 74 -18.18 5.06 -1.45
CA PHE A 74 -19.04 4.69 -2.56
C PHE A 74 -20.39 4.31 -1.95
N HIS A 75 -21.22 5.32 -1.67
CA HIS A 75 -22.64 5.15 -1.38
C HIS A 75 -23.34 4.87 -2.70
N THR A 76 -22.99 3.77 -3.36
CA THR A 76 -23.80 3.26 -4.45
C THR A 76 -25.06 2.70 -3.81
N ARG A 77 -26.15 3.48 -3.86
CA ARG A 77 -27.49 2.91 -3.73
C ARG A 77 -27.70 2.07 -4.99
N ALA A 78 -27.34 0.79 -4.92
CA ALA A 78 -27.79 -0.19 -5.89
C ALA A 78 -29.30 -0.34 -5.70
N ILE A 79 -30.08 0.44 -6.43
CA ILE A 79 -31.50 0.17 -6.65
C ILE A 79 -31.52 -0.82 -7.80
N PHE A 80 -31.76 -2.09 -7.50
CA PHE A 80 -32.14 -3.08 -8.51
C PHE A 80 -33.52 -2.69 -9.03
N ASN A 81 -33.65 -2.46 -10.34
CA ASN A 81 -34.93 -2.43 -11.04
C ASN A 81 -34.84 -3.25 -12.32
#